data_AF-A0A269TJN2-F1
#
_entry.id   AF-A0A269TJN2-F1
#
_cell.length_a   1.000
_cell.length_b   1.000
_cell.length_c   1.000
_cell.angle_alpha   90.00
_cell.angle_beta   90.00
_cell.angle_gamma   90.00
#
_symmetry.space_group_name_H-M   'P 1'
#
loop_
_entity.id
_entity.type
_entity.pdbx_description
1 polymer ?
#
loop_
_entity_poly.entity_id
_entity_poly.type
_entity_poly.pdbx_seq_one_letter_code
_entity_poly.pdbx_strand_id
1 'polypeptide(L)'
;MKKFPPRTHLNIHSDTLEQNYWNLDSIFDDGSTLYHGGKNKSPHLTWDKVKGAKSYVVKITDYEAANLIGTPFIHWVVANLETNELEFDAASRSDLHQGYNSFSSPSLMHISDRNLAKANALANATYVGPNASDTSHNYEIIVYAIKDKTLDLPKPFYWADLHQAMENKVVAWDSISVKLRHPSDNVNHLYKDLFKDRSNLKYINIISNNVDKKGFLDSQYAYSPYAPNPNLDWTHVEGANYYSLIMLDNESRHSTGGLPFIHWLVANINVNSLEANATATNKEILHGDTSASREYESKYLINNEAFMAPFIPDKFLLDGAATRYLGPNPQDAEHRYTVIIYAHENKLNLIKGFKLGSMSRALHGNVLGEGIFEFKVKKQVK
;
A
#
# COMPACT_ATOMS: atom_id res chain seq x y z
N MET A 1 -8.28 12.55 16.69
CA MET A 1 -7.03 12.09 16.01
C MET A 1 -6.34 13.30 15.38
N LYS A 2 -4.99 13.39 15.37
CA LYS A 2 -4.34 14.45 14.58
C LYS A 2 -4.44 14.08 13.10
N LYS A 3 -4.57 15.09 12.23
CA LYS A 3 -4.56 14.87 10.78
C LYS A 3 -3.20 14.33 10.35
N PHE A 4 -3.20 13.41 9.41
CA PHE A 4 -1.98 12.98 8.73
C PHE A 4 -1.38 14.19 7.99
N PRO A 5 -0.06 14.44 8.10
CA PRO A 5 0.54 15.62 7.46
C PRO A 5 0.46 15.53 5.93
N PRO A 6 0.39 16.68 5.22
CA PRO A 6 0.57 16.70 3.78
C PRO A 6 1.98 16.21 3.41
N ARG A 7 2.16 15.81 2.15
CA ARG A 7 3.47 15.51 1.57
C ARG A 7 4.37 16.75 1.60
N THR A 8 5.66 16.58 1.86
CA THR A 8 6.60 17.70 2.16
C THR A 8 7.83 17.79 1.27
N HIS A 9 7.88 17.05 0.15
CA HIS A 9 9.00 17.02 -0.83
C HIS A 9 10.35 16.73 -0.20
N LEU A 10 10.65 15.45 0.00
CA LEU A 10 11.87 15.00 0.68
C LEU A 10 13.03 14.67 -0.28
N ASN A 11 12.93 15.05 -1.57
CA ASN A 11 13.94 14.77 -2.60
C ASN A 11 14.56 13.37 -2.45
N ILE A 12 13.71 12.35 -2.49
CA ILE A 12 14.16 10.96 -2.36
C ILE A 12 14.93 10.58 -3.62
N HIS A 13 16.17 10.13 -3.44
CA HIS A 13 17.10 9.80 -4.53
C HIS A 13 17.73 8.42 -4.31
N SER A 14 18.17 7.80 -5.40
CA SER A 14 18.83 6.51 -5.40
C SER A 14 19.77 6.38 -6.59
N ASP A 15 21.05 6.07 -6.33
CA ASP A 15 22.02 5.80 -7.40
C ASP A 15 21.85 4.41 -8.03
N THR A 16 21.01 3.55 -7.42
CA THR A 16 20.61 2.26 -8.01
C THR A 16 19.45 2.37 -8.99
N LEU A 17 19.02 3.60 -9.30
CA LEU A 17 17.97 3.88 -10.27
C LEU A 17 18.54 4.64 -11.46
N GLU A 18 18.12 4.26 -12.66
CA GLU A 18 18.39 5.01 -13.89
C GLU A 18 17.08 5.53 -14.45
N GLN A 19 16.88 6.86 -14.46
CA GLN A 19 15.63 7.48 -14.95
C GLN A 19 14.37 6.90 -14.29
N ASN A 20 14.42 6.64 -12.98
CA ASN A 20 13.37 5.99 -12.18
C ASN A 20 13.04 4.53 -12.58
N TYR A 21 13.95 3.85 -13.27
CA TYR A 21 13.93 2.40 -13.45
C TYR A 21 14.88 1.72 -12.48
N TRP A 22 14.51 0.53 -12.01
CA TRP A 22 15.42 -0.34 -11.29
C TRP A 22 16.61 -0.72 -12.19
N ASN A 23 17.84 -0.42 -11.75
CA ASN A 23 19.03 -0.96 -12.39
C ASN A 23 19.22 -2.41 -11.90
N LEU A 24 18.79 -3.37 -12.73
CA LEU A 24 18.78 -4.79 -12.38
C LEU A 24 20.17 -5.35 -12.04
N ASP A 25 21.20 -4.91 -12.76
CA ASP A 25 22.58 -5.34 -12.54
C ASP A 25 23.12 -4.84 -11.18
N SER A 26 22.50 -3.80 -10.63
CA SER A 26 22.84 -3.32 -9.29
C SER A 26 22.13 -4.11 -8.19
N ILE A 27 20.92 -4.62 -8.40
CA ILE A 27 20.12 -5.24 -7.32
C ILE A 27 20.15 -6.77 -7.31
N PHE A 28 20.59 -7.40 -8.41
CA PHE A 28 20.72 -8.85 -8.55
C PHE A 28 22.17 -9.26 -8.84
N ASP A 29 22.66 -10.27 -8.11
CA ASP A 29 24.08 -10.69 -8.16
C ASP A 29 24.55 -11.35 -9.47
N ASP A 30 23.65 -11.87 -10.32
CA ASP A 30 24.04 -12.75 -11.43
C ASP A 30 23.38 -12.45 -12.79
N GLY A 31 22.67 -11.33 -12.93
CA GLY A 31 21.99 -10.96 -14.18
C GLY A 31 20.99 -12.03 -14.69
N SER A 32 20.67 -13.05 -13.88
CA SER A 32 19.93 -14.22 -14.33
C SER A 32 18.53 -14.23 -13.71
N THR A 33 17.59 -13.94 -14.60
CA THR A 33 16.13 -14.05 -14.46
C THR A 33 15.49 -13.10 -13.44
N LEU A 34 14.42 -12.42 -13.86
CA LEU A 34 13.49 -11.69 -12.98
C LEU A 34 12.85 -12.56 -11.87
N TYR A 35 13.29 -13.81 -11.74
CA TYR A 35 12.74 -14.86 -10.91
C TYR A 35 13.90 -15.50 -10.15
N HIS A 36 13.91 -15.33 -8.82
CA HIS A 36 14.64 -16.10 -7.82
C HIS A 36 16.01 -16.68 -8.20
N GLY A 37 17.09 -16.12 -7.62
CA GLY A 37 18.40 -16.77 -7.62
C GLY A 37 19.54 -15.94 -7.03
N GLY A 38 19.56 -14.63 -7.30
CA GLY A 38 20.60 -13.72 -6.81
C GLY A 38 20.40 -13.23 -5.37
N LYS A 39 21.46 -12.76 -4.71
CA LYS A 39 21.32 -12.00 -3.45
C LYS A 39 20.55 -10.71 -3.76
N ASN A 40 19.37 -10.56 -3.14
CA ASN A 40 18.56 -9.34 -3.21
C ASN A 40 19.27 -8.22 -2.46
N LYS A 41 20.08 -7.42 -3.16
CA LYS A 41 20.76 -6.29 -2.56
C LYS A 41 19.82 -5.11 -2.46
N SER A 42 19.62 -4.57 -1.26
CA SER A 42 18.75 -3.41 -1.07
C SER A 42 19.32 -2.18 -1.79
N PRO A 43 18.46 -1.30 -2.35
CA PRO A 43 18.94 -0.14 -3.05
C PRO A 43 19.64 0.87 -2.12
N HIS A 44 20.58 1.63 -2.69
CA HIS A 44 21.03 2.87 -2.07
C HIS A 44 19.87 3.86 -2.06
N LEU A 45 19.60 4.54 -0.94
CA LEU A 45 18.56 5.56 -0.83
C LEU A 45 19.05 6.74 0.00
N THR A 46 18.76 7.95 -0.47
CA THR A 46 18.98 9.21 0.25
C THR A 46 17.71 10.06 0.19
N TRP A 47 17.56 10.96 1.16
CA TRP A 47 16.48 11.94 1.22
C TRP A 47 16.90 13.16 2.02
N ASP A 48 16.12 14.22 1.95
CA ASP A 48 16.35 15.45 2.71
C ASP A 48 16.16 15.25 4.21
N LYS A 49 17.02 15.90 5.01
CA LYS A 49 16.81 15.99 6.45
C LYS A 49 15.61 16.86 6.77
N VAL A 50 14.72 16.36 7.61
CA VAL A 50 13.52 17.08 8.04
C VAL A 50 13.75 17.72 9.40
N LYS A 51 13.50 19.03 9.50
CA LYS A 51 13.52 19.74 10.78
C LYS A 51 12.48 19.14 11.74
N GLY A 52 12.94 18.70 12.91
CA GLY A 52 12.09 18.10 13.94
C GLY A 52 11.91 16.58 13.84
N ALA A 53 12.41 15.95 12.77
CA ALA A 53 12.56 14.51 12.73
C ALA A 53 13.78 14.06 13.53
N LYS A 54 13.64 12.98 14.29
CA LYS A 54 14.71 12.33 15.06
C LYS A 54 15.06 10.95 14.52
N SER A 55 14.18 10.36 13.73
CA SER A 55 14.43 9.15 12.97
C SER A 55 13.59 9.13 11.69
N TYR A 56 13.88 8.18 10.81
CA TYR A 56 13.15 7.92 9.57
C TYR A 56 12.68 6.47 9.49
N VAL A 57 11.68 6.27 8.65
CA VAL A 57 11.15 4.97 8.25
C VAL A 57 11.17 4.92 6.73
N VAL A 58 11.60 3.79 6.17
CA VAL A 58 11.54 3.51 4.74
C VAL A 58 10.61 2.32 4.50
N LYS A 59 9.73 2.44 3.50
CA LYS A 59 8.89 1.35 3.01
C LYS A 59 9.02 1.27 1.49
N ILE A 60 9.24 0.08 0.96
CA ILE A 60 9.14 -0.20 -0.48
C ILE A 60 7.94 -1.12 -0.68
N THR A 61 7.01 -0.74 -1.55
CA THR A 61 5.76 -1.49 -1.77
C THR A 61 5.34 -1.48 -3.23
N ASP A 62 4.66 -2.54 -3.64
CA ASP A 62 4.09 -2.73 -4.96
C ASP A 62 2.56 -2.81 -4.83
N TYR A 63 1.86 -1.74 -5.22
CA TYR A 63 0.40 -1.71 -5.28
C TYR A 63 -0.16 -2.49 -6.47
N GLU A 64 0.66 -2.70 -7.51
CA GLU A 64 0.27 -3.39 -8.73
C GLU A 64 0.18 -4.90 -8.56
N ALA A 65 0.99 -5.45 -7.65
CA ALA A 65 0.86 -6.82 -7.16
C ALA A 65 -0.57 -7.17 -6.70
N ALA A 66 -1.38 -6.19 -6.27
CA ALA A 66 -2.77 -6.44 -5.88
C ALA A 66 -3.66 -6.98 -7.01
N ASN A 67 -3.24 -6.87 -8.27
CA ASN A 67 -3.91 -7.55 -9.38
C ASN A 67 -3.72 -9.07 -9.34
N LEU A 68 -2.53 -9.51 -8.94
CA LEU A 68 -2.14 -10.91 -8.86
C LEU A 68 -2.59 -11.54 -7.55
N ILE A 69 -2.33 -10.83 -6.45
CA ILE A 69 -2.44 -11.38 -5.10
C ILE A 69 -3.46 -10.62 -4.25
N GLY A 70 -4.33 -9.77 -4.82
CA GLY A 70 -5.45 -9.14 -4.10
C GLY A 70 -5.09 -8.15 -2.98
N THR A 71 -3.81 -7.84 -2.78
CA THR A 71 -3.31 -6.86 -1.82
C THR A 71 -1.93 -6.31 -2.24
N PRO A 72 -1.51 -5.12 -1.79
CA PRO A 72 -0.15 -4.64 -2.05
C PRO A 72 0.92 -5.59 -1.48
N PHE A 73 2.01 -5.77 -2.23
CA PHE A 73 3.19 -6.48 -1.78
C PHE A 73 4.17 -5.51 -1.10
N ILE A 74 4.77 -5.91 0.01
CA ILE A 74 5.76 -5.15 0.77
C ILE A 74 7.12 -5.79 0.51
N HIS A 75 8.01 -5.03 -0.12
CA HIS A 75 9.38 -5.46 -0.46
C HIS A 75 10.36 -5.17 0.67
N TRP A 76 10.17 -4.07 1.38
CA TRP A 76 11.02 -3.70 2.50
C TRP A 76 10.31 -2.76 3.47
N VAL A 77 10.61 -2.92 4.75
CA VAL A 77 10.25 -1.96 5.79
C VAL A 77 11.43 -1.83 6.76
N VAL A 78 11.86 -0.61 7.01
CA VAL A 78 12.96 -0.28 7.92
C VAL A 78 12.54 0.89 8.80
N ALA A 79 12.83 0.81 10.09
CA ALA A 79 12.48 1.82 11.07
C ALA A 79 13.69 2.28 11.88
N ASN A 80 13.49 3.33 12.67
CA ASN A 80 14.49 3.86 13.60
C ASN A 80 15.82 4.27 12.93
N LEU A 81 15.76 4.76 11.68
CA LEU A 81 16.92 5.25 10.96
C LEU A 81 17.30 6.64 11.49
N GLU A 82 18.47 6.78 12.12
CA GLU A 82 18.94 8.07 12.63
C GLU A 82 19.58 8.95 11.53
N THR A 83 19.89 8.36 10.38
CA THR A 83 20.47 9.00 9.20
C THR A 83 19.43 9.15 8.08
N ASN A 84 19.70 10.04 7.14
CA ASN A 84 18.90 10.28 5.95
C ASN A 84 19.42 9.52 4.72
N GLU A 85 20.01 8.35 4.97
CA GLU A 85 20.67 7.51 3.98
C GLU A 85 20.56 6.05 4.41
N LEU A 86 20.34 5.19 3.44
CA LEU A 86 20.58 3.75 3.48
C LEU A 86 21.59 3.45 2.39
N GLU A 87 22.79 2.98 2.75
CA GLU A 87 23.75 2.54 1.74
C GLU A 87 23.23 1.36 0.92
N PHE A 88 23.86 1.16 -0.23
CA PHE A 88 23.62 -0.03 -1.05
C PHE A 88 23.84 -1.31 -0.24
N ASP A 89 22.92 -2.26 -0.38
CA ASP A 89 22.86 -3.53 0.37
C ASP A 89 22.79 -3.38 1.90
N ALA A 90 22.30 -2.25 2.42
CA ALA A 90 22.04 -2.05 3.85
C ALA A 90 21.16 -3.14 4.50
N ALA A 91 20.30 -3.83 3.76
CA ALA A 91 19.49 -4.94 4.30
C ALA A 91 20.32 -6.12 4.84
N SER A 92 21.59 -6.25 4.41
CA SER A 92 22.54 -7.25 4.93
C SER A 92 23.05 -6.94 6.34
N ARG A 93 22.82 -5.71 6.85
CA ARG A 93 23.28 -5.27 8.16
C ARG A 93 22.50 -5.91 9.31
N SER A 94 23.23 -6.37 10.32
CA SER A 94 22.65 -6.97 11.53
C SER A 94 22.08 -5.93 12.52
N ASP A 95 22.58 -4.70 12.49
CA ASP A 95 22.14 -3.61 13.36
C ASP A 95 20.84 -2.95 12.87
N LEU A 96 20.52 -3.06 11.58
CA LEU A 96 19.32 -2.48 10.97
C LEU A 96 18.04 -2.98 11.64
N HIS A 97 17.11 -2.08 11.94
CA HIS A 97 15.80 -2.44 12.47
C HIS A 97 14.81 -2.61 11.31
N GLN A 98 14.86 -3.79 10.69
CA GLN A 98 14.01 -4.15 9.56
C GLN A 98 12.87 -5.07 9.98
N GLY A 99 11.77 -4.95 9.24
CA GLY A 99 10.59 -5.78 9.40
C GLY A 99 10.48 -6.88 8.35
N TYR A 100 9.40 -7.63 8.44
CA TYR A 100 9.07 -8.69 7.50
C TYR A 100 8.58 -8.13 6.15
N ASN A 101 9.08 -8.70 5.05
CA ASN A 101 8.51 -8.50 3.71
C ASN A 101 7.31 -9.44 3.48
N SER A 102 6.58 -9.28 2.37
CA SER A 102 5.34 -10.02 2.12
C SER A 102 5.50 -11.54 2.00
N PHE A 103 6.67 -12.05 1.60
CA PHE A 103 6.93 -13.49 1.60
C PHE A 103 6.98 -14.09 3.01
N SER A 104 7.04 -13.27 4.07
CA SER A 104 6.87 -13.78 5.44
C SER A 104 5.48 -14.33 5.71
N SER A 105 4.47 -13.93 4.93
CA SER A 105 3.08 -14.28 5.20
C SER A 105 2.85 -15.77 4.97
N PRO A 106 2.47 -16.55 6.01
CA PRO A 106 2.16 -17.95 5.82
C PRO A 106 0.93 -18.17 4.95
N SER A 107 0.03 -17.19 4.88
CA SER A 107 -1.18 -17.27 4.05
C SER A 107 -0.85 -17.07 2.56
N LEU A 108 0.07 -16.15 2.25
CA LEU A 108 0.59 -15.97 0.89
C LEU A 108 1.45 -17.17 0.43
N MET A 109 2.27 -17.71 1.34
CA MET A 109 3.15 -18.84 1.05
C MET A 109 2.46 -20.20 1.19
N HIS A 110 1.17 -20.23 1.52
CA HIS A 110 0.39 -21.45 1.79
C HIS A 110 1.04 -22.42 2.81
N ILE A 111 1.71 -21.87 3.84
CA ILE A 111 2.39 -22.64 4.88
C ILE A 111 1.45 -22.83 6.07
N SER A 112 0.95 -24.04 6.26
CA SER A 112 0.07 -24.40 7.39
C SER A 112 0.84 -24.84 8.64
N ASP A 113 2.05 -25.40 8.48
CA ASP A 113 2.89 -25.80 9.61
C ASP A 113 3.47 -24.57 10.34
N ARG A 114 3.28 -24.53 11.67
CA ARG A 114 3.67 -23.37 12.48
C ARG A 114 5.18 -23.16 12.57
N ASN A 115 5.96 -24.24 12.58
CA ASN A 115 7.41 -24.13 12.69
C ASN A 115 8.02 -23.67 11.36
N LEU A 116 7.53 -24.22 10.24
CA LEU A 116 7.89 -23.76 8.91
C LEU A 116 7.46 -22.31 8.67
N ALA A 117 6.25 -21.93 9.09
CA ALA A 117 5.78 -20.54 8.98
C ALA A 117 6.69 -19.57 9.74
N LYS A 118 7.11 -19.94 10.97
CA LYS A 118 8.05 -19.15 11.76
C LYS A 118 9.43 -19.05 11.08
N ALA A 119 9.96 -20.17 10.59
CA ALA A 119 11.24 -20.19 9.89
C ALA A 119 11.20 -19.33 8.61
N ASN A 120 10.14 -19.46 7.81
CA ASN A 120 9.89 -18.66 6.62
C ASN A 120 9.78 -17.17 6.94
N ALA A 121 9.04 -16.80 7.98
CA ALA A 121 8.93 -15.41 8.39
C ALA A 121 10.31 -14.84 8.74
N LEU A 122 11.10 -15.53 9.55
CA LEU A 122 12.45 -15.09 9.93
C LEU A 122 13.39 -14.96 8.73
N ALA A 123 13.31 -15.86 7.75
CA ALA A 123 14.09 -15.78 6.51
C ALA A 123 13.71 -14.57 5.64
N ASN A 124 12.49 -14.06 5.80
CA ASN A 124 11.95 -12.91 5.06
C ASN A 124 11.87 -11.62 5.90
N ALA A 125 12.65 -11.54 6.99
CA ALA A 125 12.86 -10.32 7.76
C ALA A 125 13.94 -9.42 7.12
N THR A 126 13.84 -9.19 5.81
CA THR A 126 14.84 -8.47 5.01
C THR A 126 14.21 -7.93 3.72
N TYR A 127 14.99 -7.16 2.96
CA TYR A 127 14.62 -6.71 1.61
C TYR A 127 14.43 -7.90 0.66
N VAL A 128 13.41 -7.81 -0.18
CA VAL A 128 13.28 -8.65 -1.37
C VAL A 128 13.14 -7.77 -2.61
N GLY A 129 13.91 -8.10 -3.65
CA GLY A 129 13.94 -7.33 -4.89
C GLY A 129 12.57 -7.25 -5.58
N PRO A 130 12.38 -6.25 -6.46
CA PRO A 130 11.21 -6.19 -7.33
C PRO A 130 11.13 -7.46 -8.17
N ASN A 131 9.97 -8.13 -8.14
CA ASN A 131 9.68 -9.33 -8.92
C ASN A 131 8.25 -9.20 -9.44
N ALA A 132 8.11 -8.68 -10.65
CA ALA A 132 6.84 -8.58 -11.34
C ALA A 132 6.77 -9.72 -12.36
N SER A 133 5.89 -10.69 -12.10
CA SER A 133 5.86 -11.94 -12.87
C SER A 133 4.98 -11.89 -14.13
N ASP A 134 4.20 -10.83 -14.28
CA ASP A 134 3.13 -10.69 -15.26
C ASP A 134 3.41 -9.53 -16.24
N THR A 135 3.65 -8.32 -15.71
CA THR A 135 3.80 -7.08 -16.48
C THR A 135 4.84 -6.17 -15.83
N SER A 136 5.21 -5.05 -16.48
CA SER A 136 6.00 -4.03 -15.77
C SER A 136 5.20 -3.45 -14.61
N HIS A 137 5.77 -3.46 -13.41
CA HIS A 137 5.16 -2.84 -12.23
C HIS A 137 5.81 -1.52 -11.85
N ASN A 138 5.02 -0.64 -11.25
CA ASN A 138 5.50 0.50 -10.50
C ASN A 138 5.51 0.19 -9.01
N TYR A 139 6.67 0.40 -8.40
CA TYR A 139 6.93 0.33 -6.98
C TYR A 139 6.87 1.74 -6.41
N GLU A 140 6.52 1.85 -5.13
CA GLU A 140 6.57 3.09 -4.38
C GLU A 140 7.60 2.95 -3.25
N ILE A 141 8.58 3.85 -3.24
CA ILE A 141 9.53 4.03 -2.14
C ILE A 141 9.01 5.19 -1.31
N ILE A 142 8.63 4.92 -0.07
CA ILE A 142 8.04 5.89 0.86
C ILE A 142 9.02 6.14 2.00
N VAL A 143 9.25 7.41 2.30
CA VAL A 143 10.03 7.85 3.47
C VAL A 143 9.10 8.61 4.41
N TYR A 144 9.06 8.20 5.68
CA TYR A 144 8.42 8.96 6.75
C TYR A 144 9.48 9.53 7.68
N ALA A 145 9.36 10.82 7.98
CA ALA A 145 10.17 11.47 9.00
C ALA A 145 9.41 11.47 10.33
N ILE A 146 10.04 10.94 11.37
CA ILE A 146 9.41 10.62 12.65
C ILE A 146 9.99 11.54 13.73
N LYS A 147 9.12 12.18 14.53
CA LYS A 147 9.55 13.11 15.60
C LYS A 147 10.26 12.44 16.78
N ASP A 148 10.09 11.13 16.91
CA ASP A 148 10.66 10.32 17.98
C ASP A 148 11.95 9.65 17.50
N LYS A 149 12.91 9.48 18.40
CA LYS A 149 14.21 8.86 18.06
C LYS A 149 14.05 7.36 17.79
N THR A 150 13.17 6.70 18.54
CA THR A 150 12.88 5.29 18.40
C THR A 150 11.37 5.05 18.47
N LEU A 151 10.91 4.14 17.63
CA LEU A 151 9.62 3.48 17.72
C LEU A 151 9.79 2.18 18.52
N ASP A 152 8.88 1.95 19.46
CA ASP A 152 8.80 0.71 20.23
C ASP A 152 8.25 -0.40 19.34
N LEU A 153 9.16 -1.25 18.85
CA LEU A 153 8.89 -2.28 17.85
C LEU A 153 9.65 -3.57 18.20
N PRO A 154 9.05 -4.74 17.96
CA PRO A 154 9.78 -6.00 18.03
C PRO A 154 10.80 -6.10 16.88
N LYS A 155 11.89 -6.84 17.09
CA LYS A 155 12.87 -7.15 16.03
C LYS A 155 12.78 -8.64 15.67
N PRO A 156 12.29 -9.02 14.47
CA PRO A 156 11.67 -8.20 13.43
C PRO A 156 10.21 -7.82 13.74
N PHE A 157 9.66 -6.85 13.00
CA PHE A 157 8.28 -6.38 13.10
C PHE A 157 7.48 -6.58 11.80
N TYR A 158 6.14 -6.60 11.90
CA TYR A 158 5.25 -6.51 10.75
C TYR A 158 4.92 -5.05 10.41
N TRP A 159 4.48 -4.79 9.18
CA TRP A 159 3.98 -3.47 8.79
C TRP A 159 2.85 -2.97 9.71
N ALA A 160 1.97 -3.86 10.20
CA ALA A 160 0.96 -3.52 11.18
C ALA A 160 1.55 -2.93 12.48
N ASP A 161 2.63 -3.54 13.00
CA ASP A 161 3.29 -3.07 14.22
C ASP A 161 3.92 -1.68 13.99
N LEU A 162 4.59 -1.49 12.84
CA LEU A 162 5.19 -0.21 12.44
C LEU A 162 4.14 0.87 12.20
N HIS A 163 3.08 0.56 11.47
CA HIS A 163 1.95 1.45 11.24
C HIS A 163 1.42 1.93 12.60
N GLN A 164 1.08 1.00 13.50
CA GLN A 164 0.64 1.30 14.87
C GLN A 164 1.59 2.24 15.60
N ALA A 165 2.88 1.92 15.59
CA ALA A 165 3.89 2.69 16.28
C ALA A 165 4.07 4.12 15.75
N MET A 166 3.76 4.40 14.47
CA MET A 166 3.86 5.72 13.84
C MET A 166 2.71 6.69 14.18
N GLU A 167 1.67 6.24 14.89
CA GLU A 167 0.47 7.06 15.16
C GLU A 167 0.82 8.44 15.73
N ASN A 168 0.38 9.50 15.06
CA ASN A 168 0.64 10.90 15.47
C ASN A 168 2.13 11.27 15.61
N LYS A 169 3.07 10.49 15.04
CA LYS A 169 4.53 10.73 15.11
C LYS A 169 5.16 11.16 13.79
N VAL A 170 4.49 10.93 12.66
CA VAL A 170 4.91 11.42 11.34
C VAL A 170 4.83 12.95 11.33
N VAL A 171 5.94 13.60 10.99
CA VAL A 171 6.01 15.08 10.83
C VAL A 171 6.15 15.52 9.39
N ALA A 172 6.63 14.63 8.53
CA ALA A 172 6.84 14.83 7.12
C ALA A 172 6.87 13.45 6.45
N TRP A 173 6.51 13.41 5.18
CA TRP A 173 6.65 12.20 4.38
C TRP A 173 6.67 12.56 2.91
N ASP A 174 7.23 11.65 2.12
CA ASP A 174 7.20 11.71 0.67
C ASP A 174 7.38 10.30 0.10
N SER A 175 7.17 10.18 -1.20
CA SER A 175 7.42 8.96 -1.95
C SER A 175 7.85 9.25 -3.38
N ILE A 176 8.62 8.32 -3.94
CA ILE A 176 8.91 8.29 -5.37
C ILE A 176 8.40 6.98 -5.96
N SER A 177 8.05 7.03 -7.25
CA SER A 177 7.66 5.84 -8.00
C SER A 177 8.83 5.34 -8.83
N VAL A 178 9.07 4.03 -8.78
CA VAL A 178 10.17 3.35 -9.45
C VAL A 178 9.62 2.20 -10.27
N LYS A 179 10.06 2.05 -11.52
CA LYS A 179 9.53 1.05 -12.44
C LYS A 179 10.47 -0.14 -12.60
N LEU A 180 9.91 -1.35 -12.57
CA LEU A 180 10.56 -2.56 -13.09
C LEU A 180 10.03 -2.81 -14.50
N ARG A 181 10.92 -2.92 -15.49
CA ARG A 181 10.53 -3.33 -16.84
C ARG A 181 10.42 -4.86 -16.89
N HIS A 182 9.26 -5.35 -17.30
CA HIS A 182 9.08 -6.77 -17.58
C HIS A 182 9.61 -7.11 -18.98
N PRO A 183 10.31 -8.24 -19.21
CA PRO A 183 10.89 -8.57 -20.52
C PRO A 183 9.86 -8.78 -21.63
N SER A 184 8.64 -9.18 -21.28
CA SER A 184 7.58 -9.40 -22.27
C SER A 184 6.86 -8.12 -22.69
N ASP A 185 7.16 -6.97 -22.07
CA ASP A 185 6.58 -5.68 -22.46
C ASP A 185 7.22 -5.21 -23.78
N ASN A 186 6.63 -5.64 -24.89
CA ASN A 186 6.98 -5.23 -26.25
C ASN A 186 6.60 -3.78 -26.58
N VAL A 187 5.88 -3.11 -25.67
CA VAL A 187 5.37 -1.76 -25.90
C VAL A 187 6.34 -0.72 -25.32
N ASN A 188 7.15 -0.16 -26.22
CA ASN A 188 7.91 1.09 -26.01
C ASN A 188 6.94 2.28 -25.92
N HIS A 189 6.05 2.31 -24.94
CA HIS A 189 5.53 3.60 -24.52
C HIS A 189 6.71 4.35 -23.89
N LEU A 190 7.02 5.52 -24.44
CA LEU A 190 7.95 6.47 -23.86
C LEU A 190 7.36 6.89 -22.51
N TYR A 191 7.62 6.11 -21.48
CA TYR A 191 7.08 6.27 -20.13
C TYR A 191 7.70 7.46 -19.36
N LYS A 192 8.22 8.48 -20.07
CA LYS A 192 8.77 9.69 -19.45
C LYS A 192 7.69 10.54 -18.77
N ASP A 193 6.43 10.41 -19.20
CA ASP A 193 5.28 11.14 -18.63
C ASP A 193 4.72 10.49 -17.34
N LEU A 194 5.15 9.28 -17.00
CA LEU A 194 4.73 8.58 -15.78
C LEU A 194 5.30 9.24 -14.52
N PHE A 195 6.49 9.82 -14.60
CA PHE A 195 7.18 10.43 -13.46
C PHE A 195 6.80 11.89 -13.26
N LYS A 196 5.54 12.26 -13.56
CA LYS A 196 5.07 13.62 -13.30
C LYS A 196 5.38 13.94 -11.85
N ASP A 197 6.12 15.03 -11.69
CA ASP A 197 6.61 15.47 -10.41
C ASP A 197 5.45 15.63 -9.43
N ARG A 198 5.46 14.82 -8.36
CA ARG A 198 4.47 14.91 -7.29
C ARG A 198 4.75 16.09 -6.36
N SER A 199 5.75 16.92 -6.68
CA SER A 199 6.11 18.11 -5.91
C SER A 199 5.02 19.19 -5.84
N ASN A 200 4.02 19.13 -6.71
CA ASN A 200 2.99 20.16 -6.81
C ASN A 200 1.58 19.64 -6.48
N LEU A 201 1.46 18.45 -5.88
CA LEU A 201 0.17 17.90 -5.50
C LEU A 201 -0.53 18.80 -4.48
N LYS A 202 -1.77 19.19 -4.79
CA LYS A 202 -2.62 19.92 -3.87
C LYS A 202 -3.04 19.02 -2.70
N TYR A 203 -3.00 19.56 -1.49
CA TYR A 203 -3.50 18.84 -0.32
C TYR A 203 -5.03 18.79 -0.32
N ILE A 204 -5.57 17.58 -0.17
CA ILE A 204 -6.99 17.33 0.03
C ILE A 204 -7.25 17.11 1.51
N ASN A 205 -8.04 18.00 2.11
CA ASN A 205 -8.52 17.79 3.47
C ASN A 205 -9.83 16.98 3.44
N ILE A 206 -9.77 15.76 3.99
CA ILE A 206 -10.90 14.83 4.05
C ILE A 206 -11.49 14.83 5.47
N ILE A 207 -12.81 14.80 5.56
CA ILE A 207 -13.57 14.71 6.81
C ILE A 207 -14.70 13.69 6.71
N SER A 208 -15.17 13.21 7.85
CA SER A 208 -16.38 12.38 7.97
C SER A 208 -17.15 12.80 9.21
N ASN A 209 -18.48 12.91 9.09
CA ASN A 209 -19.36 13.15 10.24
C ASN A 209 -19.71 11.83 10.96
N ASN A 210 -19.30 10.69 10.38
CA ASN A 210 -19.47 9.37 10.95
C ASN A 210 -18.26 8.89 11.76
N VAL A 211 -17.25 9.75 11.93
CA VAL A 211 -16.09 9.51 12.78
C VAL A 211 -16.12 10.50 13.95
N ASP A 212 -16.07 9.98 15.18
CA ASP A 212 -16.17 10.81 16.38
C ASP A 212 -14.91 11.66 16.63
N LYS A 213 -14.95 12.55 17.63
CA LYS A 213 -13.81 13.42 17.98
C LYS A 213 -12.56 12.65 18.45
N LYS A 214 -12.74 11.43 18.95
CA LYS A 214 -11.65 10.52 19.34
C LYS A 214 -11.08 9.79 18.13
N GLY A 215 -11.73 9.84 16.98
CA GLY A 215 -11.33 9.23 15.73
C GLY A 215 -11.95 7.86 15.48
N PHE A 216 -13.01 7.48 16.20
CA PHE A 216 -13.68 6.20 16.00
C PHE A 216 -14.84 6.30 15.02
N LEU A 217 -14.90 5.35 14.07
CA LEU A 217 -16.04 5.17 13.18
C LEU A 217 -17.27 4.70 13.96
N ASP A 218 -18.44 5.23 13.62
CA ASP A 218 -19.70 4.74 14.15
C ASP A 218 -19.93 3.26 13.75
N SER A 219 -20.32 2.46 14.72
CA SER A 219 -20.58 1.03 14.60
C SER A 219 -21.55 0.66 13.46
N GLN A 220 -22.47 1.54 13.07
CA GLN A 220 -23.40 1.26 11.97
C GLN A 220 -22.71 1.12 10.61
N TYR A 221 -21.48 1.64 10.46
CA TYR A 221 -20.68 1.56 9.23
C TYR A 221 -19.59 0.46 9.33
N ALA A 222 -19.62 -0.37 10.37
CA ALA A 222 -18.63 -1.40 10.66
C ALA A 222 -19.29 -2.75 10.97
N TYR A 223 -18.47 -3.75 11.32
CA TYR A 223 -18.84 -5.07 11.83
C TYR A 223 -19.69 -5.95 10.89
N SER A 224 -19.86 -5.55 9.63
CA SER A 224 -20.54 -6.33 8.62
C SER A 224 -19.91 -6.10 7.23
N PRO A 225 -19.72 -7.16 6.41
CA PRO A 225 -19.32 -7.01 5.02
C PRO A 225 -20.41 -6.35 4.12
N TYR A 226 -21.59 -6.08 4.70
CA TYR A 226 -22.70 -5.37 4.07
C TYR A 226 -23.03 -4.04 4.78
N ALA A 227 -22.17 -3.59 5.71
CA ALA A 227 -22.37 -2.28 6.33
C ALA A 227 -22.38 -1.18 5.24
N PRO A 228 -23.19 -0.12 5.41
CA PRO A 228 -23.08 1.06 4.56
C PRO A 228 -21.68 1.67 4.69
N ASN A 229 -21.17 2.29 3.63
CA ASN A 229 -19.98 3.15 3.75
C ASN A 229 -20.32 4.41 4.57
N PRO A 230 -19.36 4.97 5.32
CA PRO A 230 -19.52 6.28 5.94
C PRO A 230 -19.56 7.40 4.89
N ASN A 231 -20.06 8.56 5.29
CA ASN A 231 -19.90 9.78 4.52
C ASN A 231 -18.43 10.21 4.50
N LEU A 232 -17.99 10.75 3.37
CA LEU A 232 -16.71 11.40 3.23
C LEU A 232 -16.92 12.69 2.46
N ASP A 233 -16.43 13.81 2.99
CA ASP A 233 -16.41 15.10 2.32
C ASP A 233 -14.96 15.56 2.23
N TRP A 234 -14.60 16.21 1.14
CA TRP A 234 -13.24 16.72 1.00
C TRP A 234 -13.15 18.03 0.24
N THR A 235 -12.02 18.72 0.39
CA THR A 235 -11.77 19.97 -0.32
C THR A 235 -11.65 19.74 -1.81
N HIS A 236 -12.36 20.55 -2.60
CA HIS A 236 -12.22 20.56 -4.05
C HIS A 236 -10.78 20.93 -4.46
N VAL A 237 -10.29 20.30 -5.52
CA VAL A 237 -8.99 20.59 -6.13
C VAL A 237 -9.23 21.22 -7.50
N GLU A 238 -8.67 22.42 -7.71
CA GLU A 238 -8.75 23.12 -8.98
C GLU A 238 -8.21 22.25 -10.13
N GLY A 239 -8.96 22.16 -11.23
CA GLY A 239 -8.65 21.32 -12.39
C GLY A 239 -9.07 19.85 -12.25
N ALA A 240 -9.51 19.40 -11.08
CA ALA A 240 -9.98 18.03 -10.91
C ALA A 240 -11.47 17.90 -11.26
N ASN A 241 -11.77 17.07 -12.26
CA ASN A 241 -13.13 16.68 -12.61
C ASN A 241 -13.55 15.37 -11.95
N TYR A 242 -12.57 14.57 -11.50
CA TYR A 242 -12.80 13.26 -10.92
C TYR A 242 -11.91 13.02 -9.70
N TYR A 243 -12.38 12.12 -8.84
CA TYR A 243 -11.66 11.62 -7.67
C TYR A 243 -11.68 10.09 -7.65
N SER A 244 -10.66 9.52 -7.04
CA SER A 244 -10.58 8.10 -6.73
C SER A 244 -10.27 7.90 -5.25
N LEU A 245 -10.81 6.83 -4.67
CA LEU A 245 -10.70 6.48 -3.26
C LEU A 245 -10.07 5.09 -3.11
N ILE A 246 -9.13 4.98 -2.18
CA ILE A 246 -8.61 3.73 -1.64
C ILE A 246 -8.88 3.71 -0.14
N MET A 247 -9.37 2.60 0.40
CA MET A 247 -9.40 2.34 1.83
C MET A 247 -8.68 1.04 2.16
N LEU A 248 -7.68 1.14 3.05
CA LEU A 248 -6.84 0.02 3.50
C LEU A 248 -6.98 -0.19 5.01
N ASP A 249 -6.92 -1.44 5.44
CA ASP A 249 -6.50 -1.84 6.78
C ASP A 249 -5.01 -2.21 6.72
N ASN A 250 -4.14 -1.34 7.24
CA ASN A 250 -2.71 -1.61 7.34
C ASN A 250 -2.35 -2.49 8.55
N GLU A 251 -3.33 -2.76 9.42
CA GLU A 251 -3.17 -3.42 10.71
C GLU A 251 -3.79 -4.83 10.71
N SER A 252 -4.23 -5.33 9.56
CA SER A 252 -4.90 -6.62 9.36
C SER A 252 -4.04 -7.88 9.55
N ARG A 253 -2.92 -7.78 10.28
CA ARG A 253 -1.90 -8.82 10.46
C ARG A 253 -2.50 -10.19 10.77
N HIS A 254 -3.46 -10.27 11.69
CA HIS A 254 -4.03 -11.55 12.13
C HIS A 254 -4.92 -12.23 11.07
N SER A 255 -5.53 -11.45 10.17
CA SER A 255 -6.40 -11.96 9.11
C SER A 255 -5.65 -12.33 7.84
N THR A 256 -4.53 -11.66 7.57
CA THR A 256 -3.81 -11.75 6.28
C THR A 256 -2.40 -12.32 6.38
N GLY A 257 -1.94 -12.67 7.59
CA GLY A 257 -0.58 -13.11 7.81
C GLY A 257 0.46 -11.98 7.69
N GLY A 258 0.07 -10.73 7.92
CA GLY A 258 0.98 -9.57 7.94
C GLY A 258 0.85 -8.60 6.76
N LEU A 259 -0.08 -8.85 5.84
CA LEU A 259 -0.33 -8.01 4.66
C LEU A 259 -1.43 -6.97 4.93
N PRO A 260 -1.44 -5.83 4.22
CA PRO A 260 -2.60 -4.94 4.21
C PRO A 260 -3.87 -5.64 3.69
N PHE A 261 -5.04 -5.07 3.98
CA PHE A 261 -6.31 -5.52 3.42
C PHE A 261 -7.06 -4.35 2.77
N ILE A 262 -7.53 -4.54 1.54
CA ILE A 262 -8.28 -3.51 0.80
C ILE A 262 -9.76 -3.61 1.20
N HIS A 263 -10.31 -2.54 1.77
CA HIS A 263 -11.70 -2.45 2.22
C HIS A 263 -12.63 -1.74 1.23
N TRP A 264 -12.10 -0.81 0.42
CA TRP A 264 -12.91 -0.08 -0.53
C TRP A 264 -12.07 0.53 -1.64
N LEU A 265 -12.48 0.33 -2.89
CA LEU A 265 -11.93 1.01 -4.06
C LEU A 265 -13.07 1.68 -4.81
N VAL A 266 -12.92 2.97 -5.11
CA VAL A 266 -13.88 3.73 -5.90
C VAL A 266 -13.12 4.60 -6.90
N ALA A 267 -13.57 4.61 -8.14
CA ALA A 267 -13.05 5.49 -9.18
C ALA A 267 -14.18 6.34 -9.78
N ASN A 268 -13.78 7.39 -10.49
CA ASN A 268 -14.68 8.26 -11.27
C ASN A 268 -15.75 8.97 -10.43
N ILE A 269 -15.44 9.32 -9.18
CA ILE A 269 -16.29 10.17 -8.35
C ILE A 269 -16.22 11.59 -8.94
N ASN A 270 -17.32 12.15 -9.42
CA ASN A 270 -17.35 13.45 -10.13
C ASN A 270 -17.70 14.65 -9.23
N VAL A 271 -17.81 14.42 -7.92
CA VAL A 271 -18.04 15.43 -6.88
C VAL A 271 -17.06 15.21 -5.74
N ASN A 272 -16.83 16.24 -4.93
CA ASN A 272 -15.88 16.19 -3.81
C ASN A 272 -16.50 15.63 -2.51
N SER A 273 -17.39 14.64 -2.64
CA SER A 273 -18.01 13.94 -1.53
C SER A 273 -18.51 12.54 -1.93
N LEU A 274 -18.70 11.70 -0.92
CA LEU A 274 -19.46 10.46 -0.97
C LEU A 274 -20.43 10.46 0.20
N GLU A 275 -21.72 10.32 -0.10
CA GLU A 275 -22.77 10.18 0.89
C GLU A 275 -22.64 8.85 1.67
N ALA A 276 -23.19 8.83 2.88
CA ALA A 276 -23.35 7.58 3.61
C ALA A 276 -24.18 6.60 2.76
N ASN A 277 -23.75 5.33 2.71
CA ASN A 277 -24.37 4.29 1.87
C ASN A 277 -24.29 4.51 0.35
N ALA A 278 -23.44 5.43 -0.14
CA ALA A 278 -23.17 5.65 -1.57
C ALA A 278 -22.91 4.35 -2.36
N THR A 279 -22.28 3.37 -1.73
CA THR A 279 -22.02 2.04 -2.31
C THR A 279 -23.28 1.35 -2.82
N ALA A 280 -24.42 1.56 -2.17
CA ALA A 280 -25.70 0.97 -2.56
C ALA A 280 -26.56 1.92 -3.39
N THR A 281 -26.42 3.24 -3.21
CA THR A 281 -27.33 4.26 -3.77
C THR A 281 -26.77 4.97 -5.00
N ASN A 282 -25.46 5.20 -5.06
CA ASN A 282 -24.82 5.98 -6.10
C ASN A 282 -24.44 5.08 -7.28
N LYS A 283 -25.11 5.28 -8.42
CA LYS A 283 -24.91 4.49 -9.65
C LYS A 283 -23.83 5.05 -10.58
N GLU A 284 -23.34 6.26 -10.31
CA GLU A 284 -22.36 6.95 -11.16
C GLU A 284 -20.92 6.60 -10.78
N ILE A 285 -20.70 6.16 -9.54
CA ILE A 285 -19.38 5.75 -9.07
C ILE A 285 -19.02 4.34 -9.54
N LEU A 286 -17.74 4.14 -9.83
CA LEU A 286 -17.23 2.85 -10.26
C LEU A 286 -16.57 2.15 -9.08
N HIS A 287 -17.06 0.97 -8.72
CA HIS A 287 -16.46 0.16 -7.66
C HIS A 287 -15.40 -0.79 -8.18
N GLY A 288 -14.29 -0.83 -7.44
CA GLY A 288 -13.26 -1.85 -7.57
C GLY A 288 -13.43 -2.96 -6.53
N ASP A 289 -12.62 -3.99 -6.68
CA ASP A 289 -12.62 -5.17 -5.84
C ASP A 289 -11.77 -5.00 -4.59
N THR A 290 -12.29 -5.49 -3.47
CA THR A 290 -11.59 -5.62 -2.20
C THR A 290 -10.72 -6.87 -2.16
N SER A 291 -9.90 -7.00 -1.11
CA SER A 291 -9.11 -8.20 -0.88
C SER A 291 -9.97 -9.46 -0.63
N ALA A 292 -11.27 -9.30 -0.32
CA ALA A 292 -12.23 -10.40 -0.19
C ALA A 292 -12.75 -10.97 -1.51
N SER A 293 -12.34 -10.44 -2.68
CA SER A 293 -12.83 -10.94 -3.96
C SER A 293 -12.37 -12.36 -4.23
N ARG A 294 -13.27 -13.21 -4.76
CA ARG A 294 -12.93 -14.52 -5.35
C ARG A 294 -12.62 -14.44 -6.84
N GLU A 295 -12.91 -13.29 -7.46
CA GLU A 295 -12.70 -13.05 -8.89
C GLU A 295 -11.23 -12.70 -9.12
N TYR A 296 -10.38 -13.70 -9.06
CA TYR A 296 -9.01 -13.59 -9.56
C TYR A 296 -9.00 -14.11 -10.99
N GLU A 297 -8.37 -13.36 -11.89
CA GLU A 297 -8.04 -13.88 -13.21
C GLU A 297 -7.24 -15.18 -12.99
N SER A 298 -7.77 -16.26 -13.56
CA SER A 298 -7.33 -17.64 -13.38
C SER A 298 -5.80 -17.81 -13.27
N LYS A 299 -5.34 -18.54 -12.24
CA LYS A 299 -4.01 -19.20 -12.14
C LYS A 299 -2.86 -18.41 -12.77
N TYR A 300 -2.29 -17.46 -12.04
CA TYR A 300 -0.91 -17.07 -12.32
C TYR A 300 -0.01 -18.22 -11.89
N LEU A 301 0.46 -18.97 -12.88
CA LEU A 301 1.54 -19.93 -12.72
C LEU A 301 2.84 -19.14 -12.68
N ILE A 302 3.48 -19.07 -11.52
CA ILE A 302 4.89 -18.70 -11.44
C ILE A 302 5.66 -20.03 -11.41
N ASN A 303 6.50 -20.31 -12.40
CA ASN A 303 7.34 -21.52 -12.45
C ASN A 303 6.57 -22.87 -12.42
N ASN A 304 5.42 -22.98 -13.10
CA ASN A 304 4.52 -24.14 -13.02
C ASN A 304 3.94 -24.41 -11.61
N GLU A 305 4.16 -23.50 -10.65
CA GLU A 305 3.50 -23.49 -9.36
C GLU A 305 2.44 -22.38 -9.37
N ALA A 306 1.20 -22.74 -9.10
CA ALA A 306 0.14 -21.75 -9.00
C ALA A 306 0.34 -20.97 -7.70
N PHE A 307 0.62 -19.67 -7.77
CA PHE A 307 0.30 -18.80 -6.64
C PHE A 307 -1.23 -18.75 -6.59
N MET A 308 -1.81 -19.50 -5.66
CA MET A 308 -3.23 -19.69 -5.58
C MET A 308 -3.82 -18.51 -4.82
N ALA A 309 -4.21 -17.48 -5.56
CA ALA A 309 -5.29 -16.65 -5.07
C ALA A 309 -6.48 -17.59 -4.79
N PRO A 310 -7.05 -17.57 -3.57
CA PRO A 310 -6.95 -16.52 -2.56
C PRO A 310 -5.89 -16.81 -1.46
N PHE A 311 -5.03 -15.81 -1.21
CA PHE A 311 -4.05 -15.77 -0.11
C PHE A 311 -4.71 -15.47 1.26
N ILE A 312 -6.01 -15.18 1.30
CA ILE A 312 -6.80 -15.11 2.53
C ILE A 312 -7.69 -16.35 2.66
N PRO A 313 -7.88 -16.89 3.87
CA PRO A 313 -8.73 -18.06 4.07
C PRO A 313 -10.12 -17.92 3.44
N ASP A 314 -10.62 -18.98 2.79
CA ASP A 314 -11.91 -19.01 2.07
C ASP A 314 -13.09 -18.38 2.82
N LYS A 315 -13.11 -18.52 4.14
CA LYS A 315 -14.14 -17.95 5.03
C LYS A 315 -14.23 -16.42 5.00
N PHE A 316 -13.21 -15.73 4.49
CA PHE A 316 -13.16 -14.27 4.39
C PHE A 316 -13.52 -13.75 3.00
N LEU A 317 -13.73 -14.65 2.03
CA LEU A 317 -14.01 -14.28 0.65
C LEU A 317 -15.52 -14.17 0.40
N LEU A 318 -15.90 -13.28 -0.51
CA LEU A 318 -17.29 -12.95 -0.82
C LEU A 318 -17.57 -13.00 -2.33
N ASP A 319 -18.54 -13.81 -2.76
CA ASP A 319 -18.99 -13.90 -4.15
C ASP A 319 -19.85 -12.69 -4.55
N GLY A 320 -19.51 -11.98 -5.62
CA GLY A 320 -20.23 -10.81 -6.14
C GLY A 320 -20.35 -9.62 -5.15
N ALA A 321 -19.78 -9.77 -3.96
CA ALA A 321 -19.93 -8.92 -2.80
C ALA A 321 -18.62 -8.21 -2.42
N ALA A 322 -17.55 -8.46 -3.17
CA ALA A 322 -16.27 -7.83 -2.97
C ALA A 322 -16.10 -6.51 -3.75
N THR A 323 -16.96 -6.22 -4.72
CA THR A 323 -16.94 -4.99 -5.54
C THR A 323 -17.72 -3.86 -4.88
N ARG A 324 -17.39 -3.55 -3.62
CA ARG A 324 -18.07 -2.56 -2.79
C ARG A 324 -17.26 -2.19 -1.55
N TYR A 325 -17.80 -1.29 -0.74
CA TYR A 325 -17.30 -1.10 0.63
C TYR A 325 -17.51 -2.36 1.46
N LEU A 326 -16.45 -2.80 2.14
CA LEU A 326 -16.52 -3.82 3.19
C LEU A 326 -16.31 -3.18 4.55
N GLY A 327 -17.34 -3.26 5.40
CA GLY A 327 -17.29 -2.73 6.75
C GLY A 327 -16.10 -3.28 7.54
N PRO A 328 -15.27 -2.41 8.15
CA PRO A 328 -14.25 -2.78 9.12
C PRO A 328 -14.77 -3.78 10.15
N ASN A 329 -14.05 -4.87 10.36
CA ASN A 329 -14.43 -5.87 11.35
C ASN A 329 -13.21 -6.48 12.04
N PRO A 330 -12.43 -5.67 12.78
CA PRO A 330 -11.21 -6.17 13.41
C PRO A 330 -11.58 -7.13 14.56
N GLN A 331 -10.96 -8.32 14.56
CA GLN A 331 -11.31 -9.44 15.46
C GLN A 331 -10.32 -9.61 16.62
N ASP A 332 -9.15 -9.00 16.50
CA ASP A 332 -7.99 -9.20 17.35
C ASP A 332 -7.73 -7.98 18.23
N ALA A 333 -7.71 -6.78 17.65
CA ALA A 333 -7.43 -5.51 18.33
C ALA A 333 -8.26 -4.35 17.77
N GLU A 334 -8.08 -3.14 18.33
CA GLU A 334 -8.47 -1.91 17.62
C GLU A 334 -7.56 -1.75 16.40
N HIS A 335 -8.15 -1.47 15.24
CA HIS A 335 -7.40 -1.21 14.01
C HIS A 335 -7.59 0.23 13.56
N ARG A 336 -6.57 0.77 12.90
CA ARG A 336 -6.65 2.01 12.12
C ARG A 336 -6.76 1.73 10.64
N TYR A 337 -7.74 2.37 10.01
CA TYR A 337 -8.01 2.31 8.59
C TYR A 337 -7.54 3.59 7.93
N THR A 338 -6.89 3.46 6.78
CA THR A 338 -6.35 4.57 5.99
C THR A 338 -7.19 4.76 4.73
N VAL A 339 -7.80 5.94 4.59
CA VAL A 339 -8.48 6.39 3.38
C VAL A 339 -7.55 7.33 2.63
N ILE A 340 -7.35 7.08 1.34
CA ILE A 340 -6.57 7.92 0.44
C ILE A 340 -7.51 8.39 -0.67
N ILE A 341 -7.55 9.71 -0.91
CA ILE A 341 -8.27 10.30 -2.04
C ILE A 341 -7.27 10.93 -2.99
N TYR A 342 -7.40 10.64 -4.27
CA TYR A 342 -6.66 11.28 -5.36
C TYR A 342 -7.61 12.09 -6.22
N ALA A 343 -7.25 13.34 -6.50
CA ALA A 343 -7.93 14.22 -7.45
C ALA A 343 -7.24 14.15 -8.81
N HIS A 344 -8.00 14.06 -9.89
CA HIS A 344 -7.47 13.96 -11.25
C HIS A 344 -8.44 14.57 -12.28
N GLU A 345 -7.90 14.97 -13.43
CA GLU A 345 -8.66 15.70 -14.45
C GLU A 345 -9.56 14.78 -15.28
N ASN A 346 -9.10 13.56 -15.55
CA ASN A 346 -9.68 12.70 -16.59
C ASN A 346 -10.38 11.49 -16.01
N LYS A 347 -11.52 11.11 -16.59
CA LYS A 347 -12.21 9.86 -16.23
C LYS A 347 -11.27 8.68 -16.45
N LEU A 348 -11.11 7.81 -15.45
CA LEU A 348 -10.28 6.62 -15.56
C LEU A 348 -11.00 5.56 -16.38
N ASN A 349 -10.30 5.00 -17.37
CA ASN A 349 -10.79 3.89 -18.20
C ASN A 349 -10.65 2.55 -17.44
N LEU A 350 -11.43 2.42 -16.37
CA LEU A 350 -11.53 1.22 -15.55
C LEU A 350 -12.91 0.59 -15.74
N ILE A 351 -13.00 -0.72 -15.54
CA ILE A 351 -14.26 -1.47 -15.53
C ILE A 351 -14.65 -1.84 -14.11
N LYS A 352 -15.94 -2.12 -13.88
CA LYS A 352 -16.43 -2.55 -12.56
C LYS A 352 -15.68 -3.82 -12.13
N GLY A 353 -15.28 -3.89 -10.87
CA GLY A 353 -14.44 -4.99 -10.36
C GLY A 353 -12.94 -4.77 -10.59
N PHE A 354 -12.52 -3.57 -11.01
CA PHE A 354 -11.10 -3.26 -11.15
C PHE A 354 -10.33 -3.51 -9.85
N LYS A 355 -9.07 -3.91 -9.98
CA LYS A 355 -8.16 -4.15 -8.86
C LYS A 355 -7.32 -2.91 -8.55
N LEU A 356 -6.76 -2.84 -7.34
CA LEU A 356 -5.94 -1.71 -6.89
C LEU A 356 -4.74 -1.45 -7.82
N GLY A 357 -4.13 -2.48 -8.39
CA GLY A 357 -3.03 -2.30 -9.33
C GLY A 357 -3.44 -1.62 -10.63
N SER A 358 -4.58 -2.02 -11.20
CA SER A 358 -5.15 -1.35 -12.37
C SER A 358 -5.47 0.12 -12.09
N MET A 359 -6.02 0.43 -10.90
CA MET A 359 -6.27 1.83 -10.51
C MET A 359 -4.99 2.61 -10.27
N SER A 360 -3.98 2.00 -9.62
CA SER A 360 -2.65 2.59 -9.41
C SER A 360 -2.03 3.00 -10.75
N ARG A 361 -2.04 2.11 -11.75
CA ARG A 361 -1.59 2.41 -13.10
C ARG A 361 -2.36 3.54 -13.75
N ALA A 362 -3.69 3.55 -13.65
CA ALA A 362 -4.53 4.58 -14.25
C ALA A 362 -4.32 5.98 -13.63
N LEU A 363 -3.99 6.04 -12.34
CA LEU A 363 -3.70 7.30 -11.64
C LEU A 363 -2.28 7.82 -11.92
N HIS A 364 -1.37 6.96 -12.36
CA HIS A 364 0.03 7.32 -12.55
C HIS A 364 0.20 8.46 -13.58
N GLY A 365 0.91 9.51 -13.20
CA GLY A 365 1.06 10.74 -13.99
C GLY A 365 -0.18 11.65 -14.12
N ASN A 366 -1.31 11.29 -13.50
CA ASN A 366 -2.59 11.98 -13.67
C ASN A 366 -3.11 12.71 -12.41
N VAL A 367 -2.43 12.56 -11.27
CA VAL A 367 -2.87 13.12 -9.99
C VAL A 367 -2.56 14.62 -9.89
N LEU A 368 -3.55 15.40 -9.46
CA LEU A 368 -3.47 16.84 -9.19
C LEU A 368 -3.43 17.15 -7.68
N GLY A 369 -3.99 16.26 -6.86
CA GLY A 369 -3.99 16.40 -5.42
C GLY A 369 -4.22 15.08 -4.70
N GLU A 370 -3.79 15.02 -3.44
CA GLU A 370 -3.96 13.86 -2.59
C GLU A 370 -4.34 14.25 -1.17
N GLY A 371 -5.04 13.34 -0.48
CA GLY A 371 -5.37 13.47 0.93
C GLY A 371 -5.39 12.11 1.61
N ILE A 372 -4.94 12.09 2.86
CA ILE A 372 -4.98 10.91 3.72
C ILE A 372 -5.86 11.22 4.94
N PHE A 373 -6.78 10.31 5.23
CA PHE A 373 -7.64 10.33 6.40
C PHE A 373 -7.60 9.00 7.10
N GLU A 374 -7.47 9.03 8.42
CA GLU A 374 -7.42 7.82 9.23
C GLU A 374 -8.56 7.83 10.26
N PHE A 375 -9.10 6.64 10.52
CA PHE A 375 -10.06 6.43 11.60
C PHE A 375 -9.83 5.06 12.24
N LYS A 376 -10.35 4.91 13.46
CA LYS A 376 -10.25 3.72 14.30
C LYS A 376 -11.55 2.94 14.31
N VAL A 377 -11.43 1.62 14.36
CA VAL A 377 -12.55 0.73 14.68
C VAL A 377 -12.13 -0.17 15.81
N LYS A 378 -12.96 -0.22 16.86
CA LYS A 378 -12.68 -1.10 18.00
C LYS A 378 -12.80 -2.54 17.58
N LYS A 379 -12.04 -3.41 18.24
CA LYS A 379 -12.24 -4.86 18.18
C LYS A 379 -13.73 -5.20 18.35
N GLN A 380 -14.25 -6.08 17.50
CA GLN A 380 -15.58 -6.62 17.67
C GLN A 380 -15.64 -7.41 18.99
N VAL A 381 -16.48 -6.97 19.93
CA VAL A 381 -16.78 -7.73 21.14
C VAL A 381 -17.93 -8.67 20.80
N LYS A 382 -17.73 -9.97 20.98
CA LYS A 382 -18.75 -11.00 20.78
C LYS A 382 -19.81 -10.96 21.87
#